data_AF-A0A9W8ZJS7-F1
#
_entry.id   AF-A0A9W8ZJS7-F1
#
_cell.length_a   1.000
_cell.length_b   1.000
_cell.length_c   1.000
_cell.angle_alpha   90.00
_cell.angle_beta   90.00
_cell.angle_gamma   90.00
#
_symmetry.space_group_name_H-M   'P 1'
#
loop_
_entity.id
_entity.type
_entity.pdbx_description
1 polymer ?
#
loop_
_entity_poly.entity_id
_entity_poly.type
_entity_poly.pdbx_seq_one_letter_code
_entity_poly.pdbx_strand_id
1 'polypeptide(L)'
;MAEGSPNGSVPRQLPVLIIGSGSTGLALAQGLRKAGITCTIFEKNAHHHGERDWNMGLHWGAPILKSLMPDGQFDEKVQSLQVDPHVPTKELDDLIWLKGDTGERLATITFGPFYRLRRSKLRDLLFQNLDIQYGKHLQNITYAEDGQSVTAHFADGITATGSLLVGADGARSTTRSLLLGPELGAINHIPYCATFIQQRFSSEQALYLRSFHPLFLASAHPNNTFAFFGVHDAPDPDDPSSWTFFFYISWRSSLEEQEATKHWTDAQRVKQQKELAKHFCDPWKSALEWTSDDASAWYLGLTDWDPGTEGHRWDSRNGLVTLVGDACHPMTYQRGQGLNHSVTDAGKLRDALVKIQENGNQAATIREFEEEIIKRGGTEVRDGTANTGMLHDWERIKESPLFKKGMRKTDA
;
A
#
# COMPACT_ATOMS: atom_id res chain seq x y z
N MET A 1 15.25 -63.60 -1.18
CA MET A 1 14.02 -63.10 -1.82
C MET A 1 13.25 -62.39 -0.71
N ALA A 2 13.64 -61.19 -0.27
CA ALA A 2 13.56 -59.89 -0.94
C ALA A 2 12.12 -59.52 -1.33
N GLU A 3 11.41 -58.85 -0.42
CA GLU A 3 10.37 -57.88 -0.77
C GLU A 3 10.62 -56.62 0.07
N GLY A 4 11.24 -55.63 -0.56
CA GLY A 4 11.43 -54.30 -0.01
C GLY A 4 10.16 -53.48 -0.17
N SER A 5 9.68 -52.89 0.91
CA SER A 5 8.64 -51.86 0.87
C SER A 5 9.21 -50.58 0.25
N PRO A 6 8.57 -49.98 -0.78
CA PRO A 6 8.99 -48.69 -1.29
C PRO A 6 8.48 -47.58 -0.35
N ASN A 7 9.31 -47.20 0.63
CA ASN A 7 9.21 -45.87 1.26
C ASN A 7 9.70 -44.83 0.25
N GLY A 8 8.84 -44.48 -0.71
CA GLY A 8 9.01 -43.29 -1.53
C GLY A 8 8.46 -42.08 -0.77
N SER A 9 9.22 -41.52 0.17
CA SER A 9 8.90 -40.18 0.68
C SER A 9 9.00 -39.22 -0.49
N VAL A 10 7.86 -38.70 -0.96
CA VAL A 10 7.83 -37.58 -1.90
C VAL A 10 8.73 -36.48 -1.31
N PRO A 11 9.74 -35.97 -2.05
CA PRO A 11 10.60 -34.91 -1.53
C PRO A 11 9.70 -33.76 -1.08
N ARG A 12 9.78 -33.39 0.20
CA ARG A 12 8.98 -32.29 0.75
C ARG A 12 9.44 -31.01 0.06
N GLN A 13 8.61 -30.47 -0.84
CA GLN A 13 8.90 -29.23 -1.55
C GLN A 13 9.11 -28.12 -0.51
N LEU A 14 10.26 -27.45 -0.56
CA LEU A 14 10.57 -26.35 0.35
C LEU A 14 9.55 -25.21 0.17
N PRO A 15 9.09 -24.58 1.26
CA PRO A 15 8.07 -23.53 1.19
C PRO A 15 8.64 -22.25 0.57
N VAL A 16 7.75 -21.39 0.09
CA VAL A 16 8.07 -19.98 -0.19
C VAL A 16 8.06 -19.22 1.14
N LEU A 17 9.13 -18.46 1.42
CA LEU A 17 9.22 -17.60 2.60
C LEU A 17 8.76 -16.20 2.22
N ILE A 18 7.73 -15.68 2.89
CA ILE A 18 7.23 -14.32 2.67
C ILE A 18 7.62 -13.46 3.87
N ILE A 19 8.46 -12.44 3.66
CA ILE A 19 8.88 -11.53 4.72
C ILE A 19 7.93 -10.34 4.72
N GLY A 20 7.03 -10.28 5.70
CA GLY A 20 6.05 -9.21 5.89
C GLY A 20 4.60 -9.67 5.65
N SER A 21 3.73 -9.40 6.62
CA SER A 21 2.29 -9.70 6.55
C SER A 21 1.46 -8.51 6.06
N GLY A 22 2.03 -7.62 5.23
CA GLY A 22 1.31 -6.51 4.58
C GLY A 22 0.18 -6.99 3.65
N SER A 23 -0.60 -6.06 3.07
CA SER A 23 -1.64 -6.43 2.09
C SER A 23 -1.07 -7.26 0.93
N THR A 24 0.13 -6.92 0.46
CA THR A 24 0.86 -7.67 -0.59
C THR A 24 1.20 -9.09 -0.16
N GLY A 25 1.87 -9.26 0.98
CA GLY A 25 2.30 -10.57 1.47
C GLY A 25 1.13 -11.50 1.77
N LEU A 26 0.06 -10.96 2.37
CA LEU A 26 -1.17 -11.72 2.63
C LEU A 26 -1.89 -12.10 1.33
N ALA A 27 -2.01 -11.18 0.37
CA ALA A 27 -2.64 -11.47 -0.92
C ALA A 27 -1.85 -12.54 -1.71
N LEU A 28 -0.52 -12.48 -1.70
CA LEU A 28 0.34 -13.50 -2.30
C LEU A 28 0.11 -14.85 -1.62
N ALA A 29 0.14 -14.92 -0.29
CA ALA A 29 -0.04 -16.16 0.45
C ALA A 29 -1.41 -16.81 0.19
N GLN A 30 -2.49 -16.02 0.09
CA GLN A 30 -3.81 -16.52 -0.33
C GLN A 30 -3.75 -17.15 -1.73
N GLY A 31 -3.10 -16.47 -2.68
CA GLY A 31 -2.93 -16.97 -4.05
C GLY A 31 -2.11 -18.25 -4.13
N LEU A 32 -1.00 -18.32 -3.39
CA LEU A 32 -0.16 -19.51 -3.31
C LEU A 32 -0.92 -20.68 -2.68
N ARG A 33 -1.65 -20.44 -1.59
CA ARG A 33 -2.49 -21.47 -0.97
C ARG A 33 -3.55 -21.99 -1.94
N LYS A 34 -4.23 -21.10 -2.68
CA LYS A 34 -5.21 -21.47 -3.71
C LYS A 34 -4.58 -22.33 -4.82
N ALA A 35 -3.32 -22.06 -5.15
CA ALA A 35 -2.55 -22.82 -6.13
C ALA A 35 -1.90 -24.11 -5.58
N GLY A 36 -2.06 -24.43 -4.29
CA GLY A 36 -1.42 -25.58 -3.67
C GLY A 36 0.08 -25.42 -3.40
N ILE A 37 0.61 -24.20 -3.44
CA ILE A 37 2.01 -23.88 -3.14
C ILE A 37 2.14 -23.55 -1.65
N THR A 38 3.02 -24.29 -0.96
CA THR A 38 3.25 -24.07 0.48
C THR A 38 4.05 -22.79 0.69
N CYS A 39 3.61 -21.94 1.63
CA CYS A 39 4.33 -20.76 2.05
C CYS A 39 4.20 -20.52 3.55
N THR A 40 5.17 -19.80 4.12
CA THR A 40 5.16 -19.32 5.51
C THR A 40 5.45 -17.83 5.52
N ILE A 41 4.65 -17.06 6.25
CA ILE A 41 4.83 -15.61 6.40
C ILE A 41 5.59 -15.31 7.69
N PHE A 42 6.54 -14.38 7.64
CA PHE A 42 7.29 -13.90 8.80
C PHE A 42 6.99 -12.42 9.01
N GLU A 43 6.42 -12.06 10.16
CA GLU A 43 6.01 -10.71 10.50
C GLU A 43 6.83 -10.19 11.68
N LYS A 44 7.40 -8.98 11.54
CA LYS A 44 8.21 -8.36 12.58
C LYS A 44 7.40 -7.91 13.79
N ASN A 45 6.15 -7.47 13.57
CA ASN A 45 5.29 -7.04 14.66
C ASN A 45 4.89 -8.24 15.53
N ALA A 46 4.57 -7.97 16.80
CA ALA A 46 4.09 -9.00 17.74
C ALA A 46 2.62 -9.38 17.51
N HIS A 47 1.85 -8.52 16.82
CA HIS A 47 0.39 -8.65 16.69
C HIS A 47 -0.09 -8.36 15.27
N HIS A 48 -1.30 -8.86 14.95
CA HIS A 48 -1.92 -8.76 13.63
C HIS A 48 -2.25 -7.32 13.21
N HIS A 49 -2.71 -6.51 14.17
CA HIS A 49 -3.05 -5.10 13.99
C HIS A 49 -2.00 -4.20 14.64
N GLY A 50 -1.72 -3.07 13.99
CA GLY A 50 -1.10 -1.93 14.63
C GLY A 50 -2.15 -0.95 15.13
N GLU A 51 -1.72 0.08 15.86
CA GLU A 51 -2.61 1.12 16.42
C GLU A 51 -3.30 1.98 15.35
N ARG A 52 -2.74 2.05 14.12
CA ARG A 52 -3.20 2.93 13.05
C ARG A 52 -3.88 2.16 11.93
N ASP A 53 -5.04 2.65 11.50
CA ASP A 53 -5.76 2.14 10.35
C ASP A 53 -5.84 3.18 9.22
N TRP A 54 -5.82 2.71 7.98
CA TRP A 54 -5.87 3.53 6.77
C TRP A 54 -7.01 3.08 5.88
N ASN A 55 -7.50 3.97 5.02
CA ASN A 55 -8.31 3.55 3.88
C ASN A 55 -7.41 3.42 2.63
N MET A 56 -7.79 2.52 1.73
CA MET A 56 -7.05 2.23 0.50
C MET A 56 -8.02 2.21 -0.67
N GLY A 57 -7.63 2.81 -1.79
CA GLY A 57 -8.36 2.69 -3.05
C GLY A 57 -7.96 1.42 -3.79
N LEU A 58 -8.95 0.63 -4.21
CA LEU A 58 -8.77 -0.51 -5.11
C LEU A 58 -9.67 -0.33 -6.33
N HIS A 59 -9.14 -0.53 -7.52
CA HIS A 59 -9.89 -0.43 -8.77
C HIS A 59 -9.40 -1.48 -9.78
N TRP A 60 -8.42 -1.15 -10.63
CA TRP A 60 -7.94 -2.05 -11.69
C TRP A 60 -7.20 -3.28 -11.12
N GLY A 61 -6.77 -3.23 -9.86
CA GLY A 61 -6.25 -4.39 -9.13
C GLY A 61 -7.34 -5.32 -8.56
N ALA A 62 -8.61 -4.91 -8.53
CA ALA A 62 -9.69 -5.69 -7.92
C ALA A 62 -9.89 -7.08 -8.55
N PRO A 63 -9.89 -7.25 -9.89
CA PRO A 63 -9.99 -8.57 -10.51
C PRO A 63 -8.83 -9.49 -10.13
N ILE A 64 -7.63 -8.93 -9.93
CA ILE A 64 -6.45 -9.69 -9.55
C ILE A 64 -6.56 -10.14 -8.09
N LEU A 65 -6.92 -9.23 -7.18
CA LEU A 65 -7.17 -9.58 -5.78
C LEU A 65 -8.23 -10.68 -5.67
N LYS A 66 -9.34 -10.57 -6.42
CA LYS A 66 -10.37 -11.60 -6.50
C LYS A 66 -9.81 -12.95 -6.96
N SER A 67 -8.91 -12.97 -7.95
CA SER A 67 -8.30 -14.20 -8.45
C SER A 67 -7.38 -14.91 -7.45
N LEU A 68 -6.80 -14.16 -6.49
CA LEU A 68 -5.91 -14.67 -5.44
C LEU A 68 -6.67 -15.33 -4.29
N MET A 69 -7.96 -15.06 -4.17
CA MET A 69 -8.79 -15.53 -3.06
C MET A 69 -9.64 -16.75 -3.45
N PRO A 70 -10.14 -17.53 -2.47
CA PRO A 70 -11.19 -18.51 -2.70
C PRO A 70 -12.36 -17.94 -3.51
N ASP A 71 -12.92 -18.75 -4.41
CA ASP A 71 -13.97 -18.31 -5.32
C ASP A 71 -15.20 -17.80 -4.55
N GLY A 72 -15.76 -16.67 -4.99
CA GLY A 72 -16.91 -16.00 -4.37
C GLY A 72 -16.60 -15.18 -3.11
N GLN A 73 -15.48 -15.43 -2.41
CA GLN A 73 -15.18 -14.78 -1.12
C GLN A 73 -15.02 -13.25 -1.26
N PHE A 74 -14.35 -12.79 -2.33
CA PHE A 74 -14.21 -11.35 -2.58
C PHE A 74 -15.59 -10.69 -2.79
N ASP A 75 -16.43 -11.26 -3.66
CA ASP A 75 -17.74 -10.69 -3.99
C ASP A 75 -18.66 -10.66 -2.76
N GLU A 76 -18.62 -11.69 -1.92
CA GLU A 76 -19.42 -11.77 -0.69
C GLU A 76 -18.98 -10.74 0.35
N LYS A 77 -17.67 -10.51 0.50
CA LYS A 77 -17.12 -9.73 1.62
C LYS A 77 -16.79 -8.29 1.27
N VAL A 78 -16.49 -7.95 0.01
CA VAL A 78 -15.92 -6.64 -0.37
C VAL A 78 -16.76 -5.46 0.13
N GLN A 79 -18.09 -5.58 0.13
CA GLN A 79 -18.97 -4.52 0.62
C GLN A 79 -18.74 -4.23 2.12
N SER A 80 -18.57 -5.26 2.94
CA SER A 80 -18.33 -5.12 4.39
C SER A 80 -16.96 -4.50 4.72
N LEU A 81 -16.01 -4.57 3.79
CA LEU A 81 -14.67 -4.01 3.93
C LEU A 81 -14.62 -2.50 3.64
N GLN A 82 -15.66 -1.95 3.00
CA GLN A 82 -15.65 -0.56 2.60
C GLN A 82 -15.64 0.38 3.82
N VAL A 83 -15.14 1.60 3.60
CA VAL A 83 -15.23 2.71 4.56
C VAL A 83 -16.68 3.04 4.90
N ASP A 84 -17.61 2.71 4.00
CA ASP A 84 -19.05 2.75 4.21
C ASP A 84 -19.69 1.50 3.59
N PRO A 85 -20.07 0.50 4.41
CA PRO A 85 -20.67 -0.73 3.92
C PRO A 85 -22.12 -0.55 3.44
N HIS A 86 -22.73 0.62 3.65
CA HIS A 86 -24.11 0.92 3.25
C HIS A 86 -24.19 1.65 1.91
N VAL A 87 -23.04 2.05 1.33
CA VAL A 87 -22.94 2.63 -0.02
C VAL A 87 -22.44 1.56 -0.99
N PRO A 88 -23.29 1.04 -1.91
CA PRO A 88 -22.84 0.06 -2.90
C PRO A 88 -21.77 0.62 -3.83
N THR A 89 -20.81 -0.22 -4.22
CA THR A 89 -19.85 0.13 -5.26
C THR A 89 -20.56 0.33 -6.60
N LYS A 90 -20.29 1.47 -7.25
CA LYS A 90 -20.74 1.74 -8.61
C LYS A 90 -19.77 1.14 -9.63
N GLU A 91 -20.28 0.81 -10.81
CA GLU A 91 -19.46 0.42 -11.97
C GLU A 91 -18.46 1.51 -12.36
N LEU A 92 -18.90 2.77 -12.31
CA LEU A 92 -18.07 3.95 -12.49
C LEU A 92 -18.36 4.92 -11.35
N ASP A 93 -17.31 5.51 -10.78
CA ASP A 93 -17.41 6.57 -9.78
C ASP A 93 -16.58 7.78 -10.22
N ASP A 94 -16.94 8.94 -9.68
CA ASP A 94 -16.30 10.21 -10.01
C ASP A 94 -15.40 10.65 -8.86
N LEU A 95 -14.09 10.72 -9.12
CA LEU A 95 -13.20 11.47 -8.26
C LEU A 95 -13.26 12.95 -8.67
N ILE A 96 -13.90 13.74 -7.82
CA ILE A 96 -14.07 15.18 -8.02
C ILE A 96 -12.85 15.92 -7.44
N TRP A 97 -12.23 16.73 -8.30
CA TRP A 97 -11.12 17.62 -7.94
C TRP A 97 -11.61 19.04 -7.81
N LEU A 98 -11.40 19.64 -6.64
CA LEU A 98 -11.82 20.99 -6.33
C LEU A 98 -10.64 21.95 -6.24
N LYS A 99 -10.91 23.22 -6.52
CA LYS A 99 -10.03 24.33 -6.24
C LYS A 99 -10.15 24.65 -4.75
N GLY A 100 -9.04 24.52 -4.02
CA GLY A 100 -9.07 24.44 -2.56
C GLY A 100 -9.61 25.67 -1.83
N ASP A 101 -9.52 26.86 -2.39
CA ASP A 101 -9.99 28.13 -1.79
C ASP A 101 -11.46 28.47 -2.12
N THR A 102 -11.94 28.12 -3.33
CA THR A 102 -13.29 28.48 -3.80
C THR A 102 -14.27 27.31 -3.83
N GLY A 103 -13.79 26.07 -3.81
CA GLY A 103 -14.60 24.87 -4.02
C GLY A 103 -15.02 24.66 -5.47
N GLU A 104 -14.53 25.48 -6.42
CA GLU A 104 -14.82 25.31 -7.84
C GLU A 104 -14.26 23.98 -8.36
N ARG A 105 -15.02 23.30 -9.20
CA ARG A 105 -14.58 22.03 -9.80
C ARG A 105 -13.48 22.26 -10.83
N LEU A 106 -12.29 21.72 -10.57
CA LEU A 106 -11.15 21.74 -11.49
C LEU A 106 -11.20 20.60 -12.51
N ALA A 107 -11.60 19.41 -12.07
CA ALA A 107 -11.71 18.24 -12.92
C ALA A 107 -12.65 17.19 -12.31
N THR A 108 -13.09 16.26 -13.15
CA THR A 108 -13.75 15.02 -12.75
C THR A 108 -13.03 13.88 -13.45
N ILE A 109 -12.56 12.92 -12.65
CA ILE A 109 -11.93 11.71 -13.17
C ILE A 109 -12.88 10.56 -12.91
N THR A 110 -13.51 10.07 -13.97
CA THR A 110 -14.45 8.94 -13.91
C THR A 110 -13.71 7.63 -14.14
N PHE A 111 -13.82 6.68 -13.21
CA PHE A 111 -13.21 5.36 -13.29
C PHE A 111 -13.94 4.37 -12.39
N GLY A 112 -13.80 3.07 -12.64
CA GLY A 112 -14.34 2.08 -11.74
C GLY A 112 -14.32 0.65 -12.29
N PRO A 113 -14.87 -0.31 -11.52
CA PRO A 113 -15.42 -0.11 -10.17
C PRO A 113 -14.34 0.35 -9.17
N PHE A 114 -14.69 1.25 -8.25
CA PHE A 114 -13.77 1.78 -7.24
C PHE A 114 -14.22 1.40 -5.83
N TYR A 115 -13.34 0.74 -5.10
CA TYR A 115 -13.57 0.31 -3.73
C TYR A 115 -12.69 1.13 -2.78
N ARG A 116 -13.31 1.75 -1.77
CA ARG A 116 -12.57 2.39 -0.67
C ARG A 116 -12.58 1.46 0.52
N LEU A 117 -11.51 0.69 0.66
CA LEU A 117 -11.40 -0.39 1.64
C LEU A 117 -10.74 0.11 2.92
N ARG A 118 -11.23 -0.34 4.07
CA ARG A 118 -10.49 -0.24 5.33
C ARG A 118 -9.35 -1.26 5.33
N ARG A 119 -8.13 -0.79 5.58
CA ARG A 119 -6.92 -1.62 5.54
C ARG A 119 -6.98 -2.73 6.58
N SER A 120 -7.42 -2.44 7.79
CA SER A 120 -7.68 -3.43 8.86
C SER A 120 -8.58 -4.57 8.36
N LYS A 121 -9.78 -4.24 7.89
CA LYS A 121 -10.76 -5.23 7.39
C LYS A 121 -10.23 -6.03 6.20
N LEU A 122 -9.52 -5.40 5.26
CA LEU A 122 -8.89 -6.10 4.14
C LEU A 122 -7.82 -7.10 4.64
N ARG A 123 -7.00 -6.70 5.61
CA ARG A 123 -6.02 -7.61 6.23
C ARG A 123 -6.69 -8.77 6.94
N ASP A 124 -7.76 -8.52 7.69
CA ASP A 124 -8.52 -9.57 8.39
C ASP A 124 -9.08 -10.61 7.44
N LEU A 125 -9.60 -10.16 6.28
CA LEU A 125 -10.08 -11.06 5.25
C LEU A 125 -8.95 -11.91 4.66
N LEU A 126 -7.81 -11.30 4.36
CA LEU A 126 -6.66 -11.99 3.76
C LEU A 126 -5.86 -12.81 4.78
N PHE A 127 -6.04 -12.60 6.08
CA PHE A 127 -5.33 -13.31 7.15
C PHE A 127 -5.81 -14.76 7.33
N GLN A 128 -7.05 -15.06 6.95
CA GLN A 128 -7.71 -16.31 7.30
C GLN A 128 -6.96 -17.53 6.77
N ASN A 129 -6.71 -18.50 7.65
CA ASN A 129 -6.11 -19.81 7.34
C ASN A 129 -4.70 -19.73 6.71
N LEU A 130 -3.85 -18.83 7.20
CA LEU A 130 -2.45 -18.71 6.79
C LEU A 130 -1.49 -19.03 7.95
N ASP A 131 -0.32 -19.56 7.63
CA ASP A 131 0.79 -19.76 8.57
C ASP A 131 1.61 -18.47 8.69
N ILE A 132 1.49 -17.79 9.83
CA ILE A 132 2.18 -16.53 10.13
C ILE A 132 2.98 -16.66 11.42
N GLN A 133 4.28 -16.38 11.31
CA GLN A 133 5.23 -16.37 12.41
C GLN A 133 5.52 -14.91 12.81
N TYR A 134 5.00 -14.49 13.98
CA TYR A 134 5.14 -13.13 14.52
C TYR A 134 6.44 -12.92 15.30
N GLY A 135 6.84 -11.65 15.50
CA GLY A 135 8.09 -11.28 16.16
C GLY A 135 9.35 -11.60 15.36
N LYS A 136 9.21 -11.85 14.05
CA LYS A 136 10.28 -12.32 13.17
C LYS A 136 10.93 -11.16 12.43
N HIS A 137 11.95 -10.59 13.05
CA HIS A 137 12.78 -9.53 12.47
C HIS A 137 13.90 -10.14 11.62
N LEU A 138 13.80 -10.05 10.29
CA LEU A 138 14.86 -10.50 9.38
C LEU A 138 16.16 -9.74 9.67
N GLN A 139 17.28 -10.45 9.72
CA GLN A 139 18.62 -9.90 9.95
C GLN A 139 19.58 -10.25 8.83
N ASN A 140 19.44 -11.44 8.23
CA ASN A 140 20.33 -11.89 7.18
C ASN A 140 19.63 -12.88 6.23
N ILE A 141 20.18 -13.02 5.03
CA ILE A 141 19.77 -14.02 4.03
C ILE A 141 21.02 -14.76 3.56
N THR A 142 21.00 -16.08 3.63
CA THR A 142 22.05 -16.93 3.06
C THR A 142 21.49 -17.88 2.01
N TYR A 143 22.36 -18.38 1.15
CA TYR A 143 21.99 -19.24 0.02
C TYR A 143 22.79 -20.54 0.11
N ALA A 144 22.14 -21.66 -0.21
CA ALA A 144 22.84 -22.93 -0.29
C ALA A 144 23.81 -22.95 -1.48
N GLU A 145 24.93 -23.66 -1.34
CA GLU A 145 25.97 -23.76 -2.37
C GLU A 145 25.48 -24.44 -3.65
N ASP A 146 24.47 -25.31 -3.53
CA ASP A 146 23.80 -25.96 -4.65
C ASP A 146 22.90 -25.02 -5.47
N GLY A 147 22.66 -23.80 -4.97
CA GLY A 147 21.79 -22.81 -5.58
C GLY A 147 20.30 -23.18 -5.57
N GLN A 148 19.87 -24.11 -4.71
CA GLN A 148 18.50 -24.62 -4.68
C GLN A 148 17.64 -24.07 -3.54
N SER A 149 18.26 -23.47 -2.52
CA SER A 149 17.53 -22.96 -1.36
C SER A 149 18.09 -21.67 -0.78
N VAL A 150 17.21 -20.94 -0.12
CA VAL A 150 17.49 -19.69 0.58
C VAL A 150 17.10 -19.84 2.05
N THR A 151 17.88 -19.25 2.94
CA THR A 151 17.63 -19.27 4.39
C THR A 151 17.53 -17.85 4.92
N ALA A 152 16.39 -17.54 5.54
CA ALA A 152 16.18 -16.34 6.33
C ALA A 152 16.70 -16.54 7.76
N HIS A 153 17.43 -15.55 8.27
CA HIS A 153 17.92 -15.52 9.65
C HIS A 153 17.23 -14.39 10.41
N PHE A 154 16.63 -14.71 11.55
CA PHE A 154 15.87 -13.76 12.36
C PHE A 154 16.62 -13.33 13.62
N ALA A 155 16.24 -12.18 14.18
CA ALA A 155 16.89 -11.58 15.35
C ALA A 155 16.81 -12.44 16.63
N ASP A 156 15.85 -13.35 16.72
CA ASP A 156 15.70 -14.31 17.81
C ASP A 156 16.59 -15.56 17.65
N GLY A 157 17.43 -15.60 16.62
CA GLY A 157 18.32 -16.72 16.30
C GLY A 157 17.63 -17.86 15.55
N ILE A 158 16.32 -17.77 15.31
CA ILE A 158 15.59 -18.77 14.51
C ILE A 158 15.91 -18.55 13.04
N THR A 159 15.95 -19.64 12.27
CA THR A 159 16.12 -19.62 10.83
C THR A 159 14.96 -20.34 10.15
N ALA A 160 14.73 -20.00 8.87
CA ALA A 160 13.78 -20.71 8.02
C ALA A 160 14.36 -20.86 6.63
N THR A 161 14.29 -22.07 6.08
CA THR A 161 14.81 -22.40 4.74
C THR A 161 13.65 -22.65 3.78
N GLY A 162 13.74 -22.09 2.59
CA GLY A 162 12.72 -22.16 1.55
C GLY A 162 13.28 -22.27 0.14
N SER A 163 12.39 -22.44 -0.82
CA SER A 163 12.69 -22.49 -2.26
C SER A 163 12.81 -21.09 -2.88
N LEU A 164 12.17 -20.09 -2.26
CA LEU A 164 12.19 -18.68 -2.64
C LEU A 164 11.94 -17.81 -1.40
N LEU A 165 12.63 -16.68 -1.30
CA LEU A 165 12.35 -15.62 -0.32
C LEU A 165 11.76 -14.41 -1.02
N VAL A 166 10.59 -13.96 -0.56
CA VAL A 166 9.88 -12.81 -1.11
C VAL A 166 9.87 -11.69 -0.08
N GLY A 167 10.54 -10.59 -0.39
CA GLY A 167 10.46 -9.35 0.40
C GLY A 167 9.13 -8.65 0.15
N ALA A 168 8.24 -8.68 1.15
CA ALA A 168 6.96 -7.98 1.20
C ALA A 168 6.86 -7.09 2.47
N ASP A 169 8.01 -6.65 2.97
CA ASP A 169 8.24 -6.02 4.28
C ASP A 169 8.13 -4.49 4.28
N GLY A 170 7.53 -3.94 3.22
CA GLY A 170 7.08 -2.55 3.13
C GLY A 170 8.16 -1.54 2.72
N ALA A 171 7.81 -0.26 2.78
CA ALA A 171 8.63 0.84 2.24
C ALA A 171 10.05 0.91 2.83
N ARG A 172 10.25 0.48 4.09
CA ARG A 172 11.57 0.39 4.74
C ARG A 172 12.06 -1.06 4.80
N SER A 173 12.03 -1.73 3.64
CA SER A 173 12.31 -3.16 3.50
C SER A 173 13.74 -3.50 3.93
N THR A 174 13.84 -4.41 4.91
CA THR A 174 15.12 -5.01 5.30
C THR A 174 15.61 -5.95 4.21
N THR A 175 14.70 -6.66 3.54
CA THR A 175 15.03 -7.52 2.39
C THR A 175 15.76 -6.72 1.31
N ARG A 176 15.21 -5.57 0.91
CA ARG A 176 15.82 -4.69 -0.08
C ARG A 176 17.20 -4.19 0.35
N SER A 177 17.35 -3.76 1.61
CA SER A 177 18.66 -3.34 2.15
C SER A 177 19.70 -4.46 2.18
N LEU A 178 19.31 -5.71 2.44
CA LEU A 178 20.23 -6.85 2.42
C LEU A 178 20.70 -7.21 1.01
N LEU A 179 19.87 -6.94 -0.01
CA LEU A 179 20.19 -7.24 -1.41
C LEU A 179 21.07 -6.16 -2.07
N LEU A 180 20.84 -4.90 -1.73
CA LEU A 180 21.47 -3.75 -2.39
C LEU A 180 22.50 -3.02 -1.51
N GLY A 181 22.56 -3.36 -0.22
CA GLY A 181 23.31 -2.60 0.77
C GLY A 181 22.53 -1.41 1.34
N PRO A 182 23.08 -0.77 2.39
CA PRO A 182 22.38 0.26 3.16
C PRO A 182 22.13 1.56 2.38
N GLU A 183 22.96 1.88 1.38
CA GLU A 183 22.82 3.11 0.59
C GLU A 183 21.77 2.95 -0.52
N LEU A 184 21.99 2.00 -1.44
CA LEU A 184 21.09 1.77 -2.58
C LEU A 184 19.72 1.21 -2.17
N GLY A 185 19.66 0.47 -1.07
CA GLY A 185 18.40 -0.06 -0.53
C GLY A 185 17.62 0.93 0.35
N ALA A 186 18.19 2.08 0.72
CA ALA A 186 17.52 3.05 1.56
C ALA A 186 16.31 3.67 0.86
N ILE A 187 15.25 3.93 1.62
CA ILE A 187 14.11 4.70 1.12
C ILE A 187 14.55 6.14 0.82
N ASN A 188 14.14 6.69 -0.31
CA ASN A 188 14.41 8.08 -0.65
C ASN A 188 13.34 8.99 -0.03
N HIS A 189 13.77 10.12 0.55
CA HIS A 189 12.90 11.13 1.15
C HIS A 189 12.76 12.32 0.20
N ILE A 190 11.53 12.76 -0.05
CA ILE A 190 11.23 13.88 -0.96
C ILE A 190 10.76 15.11 -0.18
N PRO A 191 10.88 16.34 -0.73
CA PRO A 191 10.60 17.58 0.01
C PRO A 191 9.10 17.91 0.10
N TYR A 192 8.30 16.92 0.49
CA TYR A 192 6.86 17.04 0.69
C TYR A 192 6.46 16.26 1.94
N CYS A 193 5.45 16.75 2.65
CA CYS A 193 4.91 16.07 3.82
C CYS A 193 3.40 16.27 3.93
N ALA A 194 2.78 15.50 4.81
CA ALA A 194 1.36 15.60 5.12
C ALA A 194 1.12 15.32 6.60
N THR A 195 0.01 15.83 7.12
CA THR A 195 -0.48 15.45 8.45
C THR A 195 -1.90 14.94 8.31
N PHE A 196 -2.11 13.69 8.75
CA PHE A 196 -3.39 13.00 8.68
C PHE A 196 -4.10 13.03 10.01
N ILE A 197 -5.41 13.26 9.97
CA ILE A 197 -6.27 13.28 11.14
C ILE A 197 -7.46 12.36 10.88
N GLN A 198 -7.85 11.62 11.91
CA GLN A 198 -9.11 10.89 11.96
C GLN A 198 -9.96 11.41 13.11
N GLN A 199 -11.19 11.82 12.82
CA GLN A 199 -12.03 12.50 13.79
C GLN A 199 -13.50 12.10 13.60
N ARG A 200 -14.21 11.97 14.72
CA ARG A 200 -15.69 11.94 14.76
C ARG A 200 -16.20 13.32 15.13
N PHE A 201 -17.36 13.67 14.62
CA PHE A 201 -18.00 14.97 14.85
C PHE A 201 -19.41 14.77 15.43
N SER A 202 -20.06 15.85 15.85
CA SER A 202 -21.50 15.78 16.19
C SER A 202 -22.31 15.36 14.97
N SER A 203 -23.54 14.84 15.17
CA SER A 203 -24.37 14.38 14.05
C SER A 203 -24.63 15.50 13.02
N GLU A 204 -24.85 16.73 13.48
CA GLU A 204 -25.05 17.90 12.60
C GLU A 204 -23.80 18.20 11.75
N GLN A 205 -22.62 18.23 12.38
CA GLN A 205 -21.35 18.46 11.70
C GLN A 205 -21.02 17.32 10.73
N ALA A 206 -21.24 16.08 11.13
CA ALA A 206 -21.01 14.90 10.29
C ALA A 206 -21.90 14.93 9.04
N LEU A 207 -23.20 15.26 9.19
CA LEU A 207 -24.13 15.43 8.07
C LEU A 207 -23.72 16.58 7.14
N TYR A 208 -23.28 17.71 7.70
CA TYR A 208 -22.75 18.83 6.92
C TYR A 208 -21.51 18.44 6.11
N LEU A 209 -20.52 17.80 6.73
CA LEU A 209 -19.31 17.36 6.03
C LEU A 209 -19.63 16.32 4.94
N ARG A 210 -20.57 15.41 5.22
CA ARG A 210 -21.03 14.38 4.28
C ARG A 210 -21.78 14.97 3.09
N SER A 211 -22.40 16.15 3.20
CA SER A 211 -23.17 16.75 2.10
C SER A 211 -22.31 17.18 0.92
N PHE A 212 -21.00 17.38 1.12
CA PHE A 212 -20.07 17.73 0.04
C PHE A 212 -19.78 16.54 -0.88
N HIS A 213 -19.65 15.33 -0.32
CA HIS A 213 -19.50 14.09 -1.08
C HIS A 213 -19.72 12.87 -0.19
N PRO A 214 -20.38 11.81 -0.69
CA PRO A 214 -20.65 10.62 0.12
C PRO A 214 -19.39 9.87 0.55
N LEU A 215 -18.35 9.81 -0.28
CA LEU A 215 -17.15 9.04 0.04
C LEU A 215 -15.89 9.90 0.25
N PHE A 216 -15.45 10.68 -0.74
CA PHE A 216 -14.20 11.44 -0.67
C PHE A 216 -14.13 12.59 -1.69
N LEU A 217 -13.24 13.55 -1.43
CA LEU A 217 -12.89 14.68 -2.28
C LEU A 217 -11.38 14.94 -2.20
N ALA A 218 -10.84 15.52 -3.27
CA ALA A 218 -9.48 15.99 -3.33
C ALA A 218 -9.44 17.44 -3.82
N SER A 219 -8.46 18.22 -3.38
CA SER A 219 -8.24 19.58 -3.86
C SER A 219 -6.78 19.91 -4.07
N ALA A 220 -6.54 20.73 -5.09
CA ALA A 220 -5.30 21.50 -5.23
C ALA A 220 -5.59 22.97 -4.92
N HIS A 221 -4.64 23.64 -4.28
CA HIS A 221 -4.83 25.00 -3.77
C HIS A 221 -3.83 25.98 -4.42
N PRO A 222 -4.22 27.24 -4.74
CA PRO A 222 -3.32 28.24 -5.31
C PRO A 222 -2.05 28.54 -4.50
N ASN A 223 -2.10 28.35 -3.18
CA ASN A 223 -0.94 28.42 -2.28
C ASN A 223 -0.03 27.17 -2.32
N ASN A 224 -0.09 26.35 -3.37
CA ASN A 224 0.81 25.20 -3.56
C ASN A 224 0.67 24.11 -2.47
N THR A 225 -0.54 23.92 -1.97
CA THR A 225 -0.92 22.86 -1.04
C THR A 225 -1.98 21.95 -1.65
N PHE A 226 -2.06 20.73 -1.15
CA PHE A 226 -3.03 19.74 -1.57
C PHE A 226 -3.81 19.25 -0.36
N ALA A 227 -5.11 18.98 -0.50
CA ALA A 227 -5.91 18.45 0.59
C ALA A 227 -6.84 17.33 0.15
N PHE A 228 -7.08 16.40 1.06
CA PHE A 228 -8.02 15.29 0.89
C PHE A 228 -9.00 15.26 2.05
N PHE A 229 -10.25 14.94 1.75
CA PHE A 229 -11.28 14.73 2.76
C PHE A 229 -12.10 13.50 2.37
N GLY A 230 -12.41 12.64 3.33
CA GLY A 230 -13.33 11.54 3.07
C GLY A 230 -13.69 10.75 4.31
N VAL A 231 -14.57 9.79 4.12
CA VAL A 231 -15.01 8.89 5.19
C VAL A 231 -13.95 7.80 5.40
N HIS A 232 -13.71 7.45 6.67
CA HIS A 232 -12.87 6.34 7.08
C HIS A 232 -13.69 5.14 7.55
N ASP A 233 -14.75 5.39 8.33
CA ASP A 233 -15.64 4.35 8.86
C ASP A 233 -17.04 4.93 9.13
N ALA A 234 -18.07 4.31 8.55
CA ALA A 234 -19.48 4.65 8.78
C ALA A 234 -20.25 3.37 9.15
N PRO A 235 -20.15 2.89 10.41
CA PRO A 235 -20.70 1.59 10.80
C PRO A 235 -22.24 1.59 10.87
N ASP A 236 -22.86 2.69 11.29
CA ASP A 236 -24.30 2.85 11.45
C ASP A 236 -24.79 4.05 10.62
N PRO A 237 -25.64 3.86 9.59
CA PRO A 237 -26.11 4.95 8.74
C PRO A 237 -27.11 5.87 9.48
N ASP A 238 -27.70 5.42 10.59
CA ASP A 238 -28.69 6.14 11.37
C ASP A 238 -28.08 6.92 12.55
N ASP A 239 -26.79 6.71 12.84
CA ASP A 239 -26.00 7.48 13.82
C ASP A 239 -24.80 8.20 13.17
N PRO A 240 -25.01 9.40 12.59
CA PRO A 240 -23.90 10.16 12.00
C PRO A 240 -22.77 10.53 12.96
N SER A 241 -23.01 10.54 14.27
CA SER A 241 -21.96 10.81 15.26
C SER A 241 -20.98 9.65 15.40
N SER A 242 -21.38 8.45 14.97
CA SER A 242 -20.51 7.27 14.94
C SER A 242 -19.51 7.29 13.79
N TRP A 243 -19.69 8.17 12.80
CA TRP A 243 -18.89 8.20 11.58
C TRP A 243 -17.52 8.84 11.83
N THR A 244 -16.47 8.15 11.41
CA THR A 244 -15.09 8.64 11.43
C THR A 244 -14.73 9.18 10.06
N PHE A 245 -14.26 10.43 10.01
CA PHE A 245 -13.71 11.05 8.81
C PHE A 245 -12.18 10.99 8.84
N PHE A 246 -11.57 11.01 7.65
CA PHE A 246 -10.14 11.03 7.43
C PHE A 246 -9.79 12.15 6.46
N PHE A 247 -8.91 13.04 6.88
CA PHE A 247 -8.52 14.20 6.10
C PHE A 247 -7.09 14.62 6.40
N TYR A 248 -6.50 15.33 5.44
CA TYR A 248 -5.15 15.85 5.54
C TYR A 248 -4.94 17.02 4.59
N ILE A 249 -3.98 17.87 4.94
CA ILE A 249 -3.33 18.80 4.03
C ILE A 249 -1.87 18.36 3.88
N SER A 250 -1.42 18.25 2.64
CA SER A 250 -0.02 18.08 2.28
C SER A 250 0.58 19.36 1.71
N TRP A 251 1.86 19.57 1.98
CA TRP A 251 2.59 20.77 1.59
C TRP A 251 4.04 20.44 1.23
N ARG A 252 4.70 21.36 0.53
CA ARG A 252 6.14 21.30 0.32
C ARG A 252 6.86 21.61 1.63
N SER A 253 7.80 20.76 2.02
CA SER A 253 8.68 21.01 3.15
C SER A 253 10.06 20.44 2.90
N SER A 254 11.10 21.27 3.02
CA SER A 254 12.49 20.85 2.79
C SER A 254 12.89 19.75 3.77
N LEU A 255 13.86 18.90 3.41
CA LEU A 255 14.31 17.84 4.32
C LEU A 255 14.84 18.41 5.66
N GLU A 256 15.44 19.59 5.64
CA GLU A 256 15.88 20.32 6.83
C GLU A 256 14.70 20.72 7.72
N GLU A 257 13.61 21.25 7.15
CA GLU A 257 12.38 21.59 7.89
C GLU A 257 11.70 20.34 8.46
N GLN A 258 11.68 19.24 7.69
CA GLN A 258 11.13 17.97 8.15
C GLN A 258 11.92 17.45 9.36
N GLU A 259 13.25 17.52 9.31
CA GLU A 259 14.13 17.13 10.40
C GLU A 259 13.96 18.04 11.62
N ALA A 260 13.94 19.37 11.42
CA ALA A 260 13.75 20.35 12.49
C ALA A 260 12.40 20.21 13.21
N THR A 261 11.38 19.67 12.53
CA THR A 261 10.03 19.50 13.10
C THR A 261 9.68 18.05 13.46
N LYS A 262 10.60 17.10 13.33
CA LYS A 262 10.31 15.66 13.55
C LYS A 262 9.82 15.32 14.95
N HIS A 263 10.14 16.15 15.94
CA HIS A 263 9.76 16.00 17.35
C HIS A 263 8.47 16.72 17.73
N TRP A 264 7.80 17.38 16.78
CA TRP A 264 6.54 18.06 17.06
C TRP A 264 5.48 17.08 17.56
N THR A 265 4.76 17.53 18.57
CA THR A 265 3.61 16.82 19.16
C THR A 265 2.40 16.87 18.24
N ASP A 266 1.44 15.97 18.48
CA ASP A 266 0.16 15.94 17.77
C ASP A 266 -0.55 17.30 17.85
N ALA A 267 -0.60 17.94 19.02
CA ALA A 267 -1.20 19.26 19.18
C ALA A 267 -0.54 20.35 18.31
N GLN A 268 0.79 20.33 18.18
CA GLN A 268 1.50 21.24 17.28
C GLN A 268 1.17 20.96 15.81
N ARG A 269 0.99 19.69 15.43
CA ARG A 269 0.61 19.27 14.08
C ARG A 269 -0.85 19.62 13.75
N VAL A 270 -1.77 19.43 14.69
CA VAL A 270 -3.16 19.91 14.56
C VAL A 270 -3.19 21.42 14.38
N LYS A 271 -2.46 22.18 15.21
CA LYS A 271 -2.37 23.64 15.07
C LYS A 271 -1.85 24.04 13.68
N GLN A 272 -0.81 23.39 13.18
CA GLN A 272 -0.29 23.63 11.83
C GLN A 272 -1.36 23.37 10.75
N GLN A 273 -2.08 22.26 10.85
CA GLN A 273 -3.15 21.95 9.90
C GLN A 273 -4.30 22.95 9.97
N LYS A 274 -4.69 23.41 11.16
CA LYS A 274 -5.69 24.48 11.34
C LYS A 274 -5.26 25.79 10.66
N GLU A 275 -3.98 26.18 10.78
CA GLU A 275 -3.47 27.37 10.09
C GLU A 275 -3.53 27.22 8.57
N LEU A 276 -3.14 26.05 8.03
CA LEU A 276 -3.25 25.78 6.59
C LEU A 276 -4.72 25.79 6.12
N ALA A 277 -5.64 25.24 6.92
CA ALA A 277 -7.06 25.14 6.61
C ALA A 277 -7.78 26.48 6.46
N LYS A 278 -7.26 27.56 7.08
CA LYS A 278 -7.84 28.91 6.95
C LYS A 278 -7.89 29.42 5.52
N HIS A 279 -7.03 28.89 4.64
CA HIS A 279 -6.99 29.22 3.23
C HIS A 279 -7.92 28.36 2.38
N PHE A 280 -8.40 27.23 2.91
CA PHE A 280 -9.30 26.33 2.19
C PHE A 280 -10.77 26.73 2.38
N CYS A 281 -11.61 26.27 1.46
CA CYS A 281 -13.05 26.20 1.62
C CYS A 281 -13.45 24.93 2.39
N ASP A 282 -14.74 24.78 2.64
CA ASP A 282 -15.30 23.53 3.15
C ASP A 282 -15.22 22.40 2.10
N PRO A 283 -15.09 21.13 2.53
CA PRO A 283 -15.18 20.66 3.92
C PRO A 283 -13.87 20.78 4.74
N TRP A 284 -12.73 21.06 4.11
CA TRP A 284 -11.42 21.05 4.79
C TRP A 284 -11.32 22.09 5.90
N LYS A 285 -11.81 23.31 5.65
CA LYS A 285 -11.82 24.38 6.65
C LYS A 285 -12.59 23.98 7.90
N SER A 286 -13.88 23.68 7.76
CA SER A 286 -14.73 23.29 8.90
C SER A 286 -14.22 22.04 9.62
N ALA A 287 -13.81 21.00 8.88
CA ALA A 287 -13.31 19.76 9.50
C ALA A 287 -12.10 20.03 10.42
N LEU A 288 -11.15 20.83 9.96
CA LEU A 288 -9.97 21.18 10.74
C LEU A 288 -10.28 22.19 11.85
N GLU A 289 -11.14 23.18 11.61
CA GLU A 289 -11.57 24.15 12.63
C GLU A 289 -12.24 23.45 13.82
N TRP A 290 -13.11 22.48 13.56
CA TRP A 290 -13.84 21.71 14.57
C TRP A 290 -13.02 20.57 15.21
N THR A 291 -11.85 20.24 14.66
CA THR A 291 -10.98 19.23 15.25
C THR A 291 -10.46 19.72 16.61
N SER A 292 -10.47 18.86 17.62
CA SER A 292 -9.94 19.22 18.94
C SER A 292 -8.43 19.47 18.88
N ASP A 293 -7.92 20.40 19.69
CA ASP A 293 -6.48 20.73 19.71
C ASP A 293 -5.59 19.57 20.19
N ASP A 294 -6.16 18.62 20.93
CA ASP A 294 -5.51 17.40 21.42
C ASP A 294 -5.77 16.16 20.54
N ALA A 295 -6.41 16.32 19.38
CA ALA A 295 -6.66 15.22 18.46
C ALA A 295 -5.36 14.56 18.00
N SER A 296 -5.39 13.25 17.82
CA SER A 296 -4.24 12.53 17.27
C SER A 296 -3.96 12.98 15.84
N ALA A 297 -2.70 13.24 15.56
CA ALA A 297 -2.25 13.73 14.26
C ALA A 297 -1.03 12.95 13.78
N TRP A 298 -1.09 12.43 12.56
CA TRP A 298 -0.02 11.60 12.03
C TRP A 298 0.74 12.36 10.95
N TYR A 299 1.93 12.83 11.32
CA TYR A 299 2.86 13.42 10.38
C TYR A 299 3.54 12.35 9.52
N LEU A 300 3.68 12.63 8.22
CA LEU A 300 4.41 11.80 7.26
C LEU A 300 5.23 12.70 6.34
N GLY A 301 6.56 12.56 6.38
CA GLY A 301 7.42 12.97 5.28
C GLY A 301 7.26 11.98 4.13
N LEU A 302 7.01 12.48 2.92
CA LEU A 302 6.79 11.64 1.76
C LEU A 302 8.09 11.00 1.31
N THR A 303 7.98 9.78 0.82
CA THR A 303 9.10 8.95 0.42
C THR A 303 8.77 8.19 -0.85
N ASP A 304 9.80 7.84 -1.61
CA ASP A 304 9.72 6.95 -2.76
C ASP A 304 10.95 6.03 -2.84
N TRP A 305 10.89 5.03 -3.71
CA TRP A 305 12.06 4.29 -4.16
C TRP A 305 11.76 3.61 -5.50
N ASP A 306 12.51 3.99 -6.53
CA ASP A 306 12.28 3.55 -7.91
C ASP A 306 13.17 2.36 -8.27
N PRO A 307 12.62 1.14 -8.44
CA PRO A 307 13.42 -0.04 -8.81
C PRO A 307 14.12 0.08 -10.18
N GLY A 308 13.70 1.02 -11.02
CA GLY A 308 14.28 1.28 -12.34
C GLY A 308 15.43 2.28 -12.35
N THR A 309 15.78 2.89 -11.21
CA THR A 309 16.96 3.75 -11.10
C THR A 309 18.25 2.94 -11.25
N GLU A 310 19.28 3.55 -11.84
CA GLU A 310 20.59 2.92 -11.97
C GLU A 310 21.13 2.47 -10.60
N GLY A 311 21.64 1.25 -10.52
CA GLY A 311 22.12 0.65 -9.27
C GLY A 311 21.04 0.02 -8.38
N HIS A 312 19.75 0.23 -8.64
CA HIS A 312 18.67 -0.35 -7.82
C HIS A 312 18.30 -1.79 -8.19
N ARG A 313 18.88 -2.34 -9.27
CA ARG A 313 18.65 -3.74 -9.65
C ARG A 313 19.43 -4.69 -8.73
N TRP A 314 18.72 -5.62 -8.10
CA TRP A 314 19.33 -6.61 -7.21
C TRP A 314 19.73 -7.90 -7.94
N ASP A 315 20.64 -8.66 -7.34
CA ASP A 315 20.93 -10.04 -7.74
C ASP A 315 19.91 -10.98 -7.08
N SER A 316 19.03 -11.57 -7.89
CA SER A 316 18.01 -12.53 -7.41
C SER A 316 18.57 -13.92 -7.09
N ARG A 317 19.89 -14.12 -7.21
CA ARG A 317 20.59 -15.37 -6.88
C ARG A 317 19.98 -16.56 -7.61
N ASN A 318 19.85 -16.44 -8.93
CA ASN A 318 19.15 -17.42 -9.78
C ASN A 318 17.67 -17.64 -9.42
N GLY A 319 16.99 -16.59 -8.96
CA GLY A 319 15.56 -16.64 -8.63
C GLY A 319 15.27 -17.21 -7.24
N LEU A 320 16.22 -17.17 -6.30
CA LEU A 320 16.03 -17.56 -4.90
C LEU A 320 15.51 -16.42 -4.02
N VAL A 321 15.57 -15.18 -4.50
CA VAL A 321 15.05 -14.01 -3.77
C VAL A 321 14.46 -12.97 -4.72
N THR A 322 13.36 -12.34 -4.32
CA THR A 322 12.74 -11.22 -5.06
C THR A 322 11.98 -10.27 -4.15
N LEU A 323 11.49 -9.15 -4.68
CA LEU A 323 10.78 -8.08 -3.95
C LEU A 323 9.39 -7.83 -4.55
N VAL A 324 8.41 -7.46 -3.72
CA VAL A 324 7.04 -7.10 -4.14
C VAL A 324 6.46 -5.94 -3.34
N GLY A 325 5.46 -5.25 -3.89
CA GLY A 325 4.78 -4.13 -3.23
C GLY A 325 5.75 -3.01 -2.83
N ASP A 326 5.48 -2.36 -1.71
CA ASP A 326 6.33 -1.27 -1.19
C ASP A 326 7.77 -1.70 -0.82
N ALA A 327 8.06 -3.01 -0.74
CA ALA A 327 9.46 -3.45 -0.63
C ALA A 327 10.22 -3.25 -1.96
N CYS A 328 9.52 -3.27 -3.10
CA CYS A 328 10.08 -3.10 -4.43
C CYS A 328 9.85 -1.70 -5.02
N HIS A 329 8.70 -1.07 -4.80
CA HIS A 329 8.35 0.20 -5.46
C HIS A 329 7.45 1.09 -4.57
N PRO A 330 7.91 1.46 -3.36
CA PRO A 330 7.17 2.39 -2.52
C PRO A 330 7.00 3.73 -3.25
N MET A 331 5.76 4.22 -3.28
CA MET A 331 5.35 5.37 -4.09
C MET A 331 4.50 6.34 -3.26
N THR A 332 4.37 7.57 -3.76
CA THR A 332 3.49 8.57 -3.15
C THR A 332 2.01 8.23 -3.37
N TYR A 333 1.15 8.65 -2.44
CA TYR A 333 -0.23 8.15 -2.33
C TYR A 333 -1.26 8.93 -3.17
N GLN A 334 -0.93 10.12 -3.68
CA GLN A 334 -1.91 11.04 -4.28
C GLN A 334 -2.56 10.50 -5.58
N ARG A 335 -1.94 9.51 -6.23
CA ARG A 335 -2.53 8.80 -7.39
C ARG A 335 -3.32 7.55 -7.02
N GLY A 336 -3.35 7.14 -5.75
CA GLY A 336 -4.09 5.95 -5.29
C GLY A 336 -3.66 4.61 -5.90
N GLN A 337 -2.43 4.48 -6.41
CA GLN A 337 -1.99 3.30 -7.18
C GLN A 337 -1.39 2.16 -6.32
N GLY A 338 -0.92 2.46 -5.10
CA GLY A 338 -0.12 1.52 -4.29
C GLY A 338 -0.75 0.15 -4.06
N LEU A 339 -2.03 0.08 -3.64
CA LEU A 339 -2.70 -1.20 -3.41
C LEU A 339 -2.89 -1.99 -4.72
N ASN A 340 -3.23 -1.30 -5.81
CA ASN A 340 -3.43 -1.93 -7.11
C ASN A 340 -2.14 -2.56 -7.64
N HIS A 341 -1.00 -1.87 -7.50
CA HIS A 341 0.31 -2.44 -7.82
C HIS A 341 0.64 -3.61 -6.90
N SER A 342 0.45 -3.46 -5.60
CA SER A 342 0.71 -4.50 -4.60
C SER A 342 -0.01 -5.82 -4.90
N VAL A 343 -1.32 -5.79 -5.15
CA VAL A 343 -2.07 -7.03 -5.45
C VAL A 343 -1.74 -7.58 -6.84
N THR A 344 -1.28 -6.72 -7.76
CA THR A 344 -0.82 -7.15 -9.09
C THR A 344 0.49 -7.89 -9.03
N ASP A 345 1.42 -7.43 -8.19
CA ASP A 345 2.68 -8.13 -7.95
C ASP A 345 2.41 -9.52 -7.36
N ALA A 346 1.50 -9.59 -6.37
CA ALA A 346 1.08 -10.87 -5.79
C ALA A 346 0.47 -11.81 -6.84
N GLY A 347 -0.41 -11.31 -7.71
CA GLY A 347 -1.00 -12.06 -8.83
C GLY A 347 0.05 -12.62 -9.79
N LYS A 348 0.93 -11.74 -10.28
CA LYS A 348 1.98 -12.11 -11.24
C LYS A 348 3.01 -13.06 -10.65
N LEU A 349 3.40 -12.87 -9.40
CA LEU A 349 4.32 -13.78 -8.73
C LEU A 349 3.68 -15.15 -8.46
N ARG A 350 2.38 -15.19 -8.11
CA ARG A 350 1.62 -16.45 -8.04
C ARG A 350 1.65 -17.18 -9.38
N ASP A 351 1.35 -16.50 -10.48
CA ASP A 351 1.36 -17.11 -11.83
C ASP A 351 2.76 -17.62 -12.21
N ALA A 352 3.80 -16.86 -11.89
CA ALA A 352 5.19 -17.24 -12.08
C ALA A 352 5.54 -18.52 -11.31
N LEU A 353 5.10 -18.63 -10.05
CA LEU A 353 5.40 -19.80 -9.21
C LEU A 353 4.62 -21.05 -9.64
N VAL A 354 3.40 -20.90 -10.15
CA VAL A 354 2.65 -22.00 -10.78
C VAL A 354 3.42 -22.52 -12.00
N LYS A 355 3.89 -21.62 -12.89
CA LYS A 355 4.71 -21.99 -14.05
C LYS A 355 5.99 -22.74 -13.64
N ILE A 356 6.62 -22.35 -12.54
CA ILE A 356 7.81 -23.05 -12.00
C ILE A 356 7.44 -24.46 -11.51
N GLN A 357 6.33 -24.62 -10.78
CA GLN A 357 5.87 -25.92 -10.31
C GLN A 357 5.52 -26.88 -11.47
N GLU A 358 5.07 -26.34 -12.60
CA GLU A 358 4.80 -27.09 -13.84
C GLU A 358 6.07 -27.38 -14.68
N ASN A 359 7.22 -27.53 -14.02
CA ASN A 359 8.56 -27.76 -14.61
C ASN A 359 9.17 -26.53 -15.33
N GLY A 360 8.77 -25.32 -14.93
CA GLY A 360 9.37 -24.08 -15.42
C GLY A 360 10.77 -23.83 -14.85
N ASN A 361 11.60 -23.11 -15.60
CA ASN A 361 12.92 -22.66 -15.13
C ASN A 361 12.75 -21.49 -14.13
N GLN A 362 13.10 -21.72 -12.86
CA GLN A 362 12.95 -20.73 -11.79
C GLN A 362 13.72 -19.43 -12.07
N ALA A 363 15.01 -19.52 -12.41
CA ALA A 363 15.84 -18.33 -12.66
C ALA A 363 15.30 -17.48 -13.81
N ALA A 364 14.87 -18.11 -14.91
CA ALA A 364 14.31 -17.40 -16.05
C ALA A 364 12.94 -16.80 -15.75
N THR A 365 12.08 -17.54 -15.04
CA THR A 365 10.72 -17.11 -14.73
C THR A 365 10.70 -15.97 -13.70
N ILE A 366 11.55 -16.02 -12.67
CA ILE A 366 11.70 -14.92 -11.72
C ILE A 366 12.31 -13.69 -12.40
N ARG A 367 13.28 -13.86 -13.31
CA ARG A 367 13.82 -12.73 -14.08
C ARG A 367 12.76 -12.04 -14.93
N GLU A 368 11.90 -12.80 -15.61
CA GLU A 368 10.78 -12.28 -16.40
C GLU A 368 9.81 -11.48 -15.51
N PHE A 369 9.49 -12.00 -14.33
CA PHE A 369 8.69 -11.29 -13.32
C PHE A 369 9.38 -9.99 -12.86
N GLU A 370 10.68 -10.03 -12.56
CA GLU A 370 11.46 -8.89 -12.09
C GLU A 370 11.55 -7.78 -13.15
N GLU A 371 11.75 -8.12 -14.42
CA GLU A 371 11.76 -7.16 -15.51
C GLU A 371 10.41 -6.43 -15.65
N GLU A 372 9.30 -7.15 -15.48
CA GLU A 372 7.96 -6.56 -15.51
C GLU A 372 7.70 -5.63 -14.32
N ILE A 373 7.99 -6.07 -13.09
CA ILE A 373 7.71 -5.28 -11.89
C ILE A 373 8.62 -4.06 -11.81
N ILE A 374 9.88 -4.16 -12.22
CA ILE A 374 10.81 -3.01 -12.30
C ILE A 374 10.27 -1.97 -13.29
N LYS A 375 9.84 -2.41 -14.48
CA LYS A 375 9.33 -1.49 -15.51
C LYS A 375 8.04 -0.81 -15.07
N ARG A 376 7.04 -1.60 -14.64
CA ARG A 376 5.71 -1.08 -14.24
C ARG A 376 5.79 -0.29 -12.93
N GLY A 377 6.39 -0.87 -11.90
CA GLY A 377 6.52 -0.27 -10.57
C GLY A 377 7.38 0.99 -10.62
N GLY A 378 8.54 0.95 -11.27
CA GLY A 378 9.40 2.12 -11.41
C GLY A 378 8.75 3.28 -12.20
N THR A 379 7.98 2.96 -13.25
CA THR A 379 7.23 3.99 -13.98
C THR A 379 6.19 4.66 -13.09
N GLU A 380 5.48 3.88 -12.28
CA GLU A 380 4.50 4.43 -11.35
C GLU A 380 5.14 5.26 -10.24
N VAL A 381 6.29 4.84 -9.71
CA VAL A 381 7.04 5.64 -8.71
C VAL A 381 7.39 7.01 -9.28
N ARG A 382 7.97 7.06 -10.48
CA ARG A 382 8.31 8.34 -11.15
C ARG A 382 7.08 9.21 -11.41
N ASP A 383 6.00 8.61 -11.90
CA ASP A 383 4.73 9.32 -12.12
C ASP A 383 4.15 9.84 -10.80
N GLY A 384 4.18 9.05 -9.72
CA GLY A 384 3.72 9.46 -8.40
C GLY A 384 4.50 10.65 -7.86
N THR A 385 5.83 10.63 -7.96
CA THR A 385 6.69 11.71 -7.49
C THR A 385 6.52 12.98 -8.31
N ALA A 386 6.46 12.87 -9.65
CA ALA A 386 6.13 14.00 -10.52
C ALA A 386 4.74 14.57 -10.21
N ASN A 387 3.76 13.70 -9.97
CA ASN A 387 2.41 14.09 -9.59
C ASN A 387 2.37 14.84 -8.26
N THR A 388 3.09 14.35 -7.25
CA THR A 388 3.22 15.05 -5.98
C THR A 388 3.80 16.45 -6.20
N GLY A 389 4.87 16.56 -6.98
CA GLY A 389 5.46 17.87 -7.28
C GLY A 389 4.49 18.83 -7.94
N MET A 390 3.78 18.37 -8.97
CA MET A 390 2.84 19.20 -9.74
C MET A 390 1.53 19.51 -9.01
N LEU A 391 1.06 18.66 -8.09
CA LEU A 391 -0.11 18.97 -7.25
C LEU A 391 0.17 20.05 -6.21
N HIS A 392 1.45 20.28 -5.90
CA HIS A 392 1.92 21.37 -5.02
C HIS A 392 2.57 22.50 -5.84
N ASP A 393 2.15 22.66 -7.09
CA ASP A 393 2.58 23.73 -7.98
C ASP A 393 1.37 24.17 -8.81
N TRP A 394 0.70 25.22 -8.36
CA TRP A 394 -0.58 25.70 -8.91
C TRP A 394 -0.54 25.91 -10.43
N GLU A 395 0.58 26.41 -10.94
CA GLU A 395 0.75 26.68 -12.37
C GLU A 395 0.83 25.40 -13.19
N ARG A 396 1.25 24.29 -12.58
CA ARG A 396 1.54 23.01 -13.24
C ARG A 396 0.55 21.89 -12.89
N ILE A 397 -0.47 22.14 -12.08
CA ILE A 397 -1.44 21.09 -11.65
C ILE A 397 -2.05 20.32 -12.83
N LYS A 398 -2.37 21.01 -13.93
CA LYS A 398 -3.01 20.41 -15.12
C LYS A 398 -2.04 19.55 -15.94
N GLU A 399 -0.74 19.65 -15.67
CA GLU A 399 0.31 18.81 -16.26
C GLU A 399 0.56 17.54 -15.45
N SER A 400 0.03 17.46 -14.23
CA SER A 400 0.23 16.31 -13.35
C SER A 400 -0.20 15.00 -14.01
N PRO A 401 0.54 13.89 -13.79
CA PRO A 401 0.17 12.57 -14.25
C PRO A 401 -1.28 12.21 -13.91
N LEU A 402 -1.81 12.61 -12.76
CA LEU A 402 -3.22 12.39 -12.45
C LEU A 402 -4.15 13.12 -13.43
N PHE A 403 -3.95 14.41 -13.72
CA PHE A 403 -4.80 15.16 -14.65
C PHE A 403 -4.63 14.71 -16.10
N LYS A 404 -3.45 14.22 -16.49
CA LYS A 404 -3.16 13.75 -17.86
C LYS A 404 -3.56 12.30 -18.10
N LYS A 405 -3.27 11.41 -17.15
CA LYS A 405 -3.42 9.95 -17.29
C LYS A 405 -4.65 9.41 -16.55
N GLY A 406 -5.13 10.11 -15.52
CA GLY A 406 -6.19 9.65 -14.63
C GLY A 406 -5.72 8.56 -13.67
N MET A 407 -6.67 7.72 -13.25
CA MET A 407 -6.46 6.57 -12.34
C MET A 407 -6.21 5.24 -13.09
N ARG A 408 -5.98 5.31 -14.40
CA ARG A 408 -5.75 4.14 -15.25
C ARG A 408 -4.48 3.40 -14.85
N LYS A 409 -4.47 2.09 -15.09
CA LYS A 409 -3.27 1.26 -14.96
C LYS A 409 -2.17 1.85 -15.84
N THR A 410 -0.96 1.94 -15.31
CA THR A 410 0.20 2.32 -16.10
C THR A 410 0.45 1.22 -17.14
N ASP A 411 0.22 1.56 -18.41
CA ASP A 411 0.49 0.64 -19.53
C ASP A 411 1.99 0.37 -19.58
N ALA A 412 2.35 -0.92 -19.48
CA ALA A 412 3.73 -1.39 -19.47
C ALA A 412 4.25 -1.59 -20.90
#